data_AF-A0A420WSL3-F1
#
_entry.id   AF-A0A420WSL3-F1
#
_cell.length_a   1.000
_cell.length_b   1.000
_cell.length_c   1.000
_cell.angle_alpha   90.00
_cell.angle_beta   90.00
_cell.angle_gamma   90.00
#
_symmetry.space_group_name_H-M   'P 1'
#
loop_
_entity.id
_entity.type
_entity.pdbx_description
1 polymer ?
#
loop_
_entity_poly.entity_id
_entity_poly.type
_entity_poly.pdbx_seq_one_letter_code
_entity_poly.pdbx_strand_id
1 'polypeptide(L)'
;MKALSTLIRLHTHQLDDKRRALAEAERRLDNARAQRAALDEEMVAEKATAAKGGEGAYTYGAYLQAAKRRREAIDAGIAVLEKAAGEARDAVAEAFAELKKYEITKANRERREMEEANRREQELLDEMGLAMHRRNNGEG
;
A
#
# COMPACT_ATOMS: atom_id res chain seq x y z
N MET A 1 -24.83 -9.50 8.41
CA MET A 1 -23.86 -8.59 9.05
C MET A 1 -22.51 -9.25 9.45
N LYS A 2 -22.49 -10.30 10.29
CA LYS A 2 -21.24 -10.88 10.84
C LYS A 2 -20.25 -11.42 9.78
N ALA A 3 -20.72 -12.18 8.79
CA ALA A 3 -19.85 -12.77 7.76
C ALA A 3 -19.08 -11.71 6.94
N LEU A 4 -19.75 -10.61 6.54
CA LEU A 4 -19.13 -9.55 5.77
C LEU A 4 -18.11 -8.75 6.61
N SER A 5 -18.38 -8.55 7.90
CA SER A 5 -17.43 -7.91 8.81
C SER A 5 -16.18 -8.77 9.03
N THR A 6 -16.32 -10.10 9.06
CA THR A 6 -15.18 -11.02 9.11
C THR A 6 -14.34 -10.95 7.83
N LEU A 7 -14.98 -10.90 6.66
CA LEU A 7 -14.27 -10.74 5.38
C LEU A 7 -13.50 -9.41 5.31
N ILE A 8 -14.12 -8.31 5.71
CA ILE A 8 -13.44 -6.99 5.76
C ILE A 8 -12.20 -7.07 6.65
N ARG A 9 -12.29 -7.70 7.83
CA ARG A 9 -11.14 -7.86 8.73
C ARG A 9 -10.03 -8.70 8.08
N LEU A 10 -10.38 -9.82 7.46
CA LEU A 10 -9.43 -10.68 6.74
C LEU A 10 -8.69 -9.89 5.64
N HIS A 11 -9.44 -9.17 4.80
CA HIS A 11 -8.86 -8.37 3.70
C HIS A 11 -8.05 -7.17 4.20
N THR A 12 -8.40 -6.61 5.36
CA THR A 12 -7.59 -5.57 6.02
C THR A 12 -6.23 -6.13 6.43
N HIS A 13 -6.19 -7.30 7.07
CA HIS A 13 -4.93 -7.96 7.42
C HIS A 13 -4.09 -8.30 6.18
N GLN A 14 -4.74 -8.79 5.12
CA GLN A 14 -4.05 -9.06 3.86
C GLN A 14 -3.43 -7.80 3.25
N LEU A 15 -4.16 -6.68 3.24
CA LEU A 15 -3.63 -5.39 2.78
C LEU A 15 -2.43 -4.94 3.62
N ASP A 16 -2.51 -5.07 4.94
CA ASP A 16 -1.40 -4.70 5.83
C ASP A 16 -0.15 -5.56 5.60
N ASP A 17 -0.33 -6.87 5.37
CA ASP A 17 0.79 -7.75 5.03
C ASP A 17 1.42 -7.38 3.68
N LYS A 18 0.61 -7.04 2.66
CA LYS A 18 1.12 -6.56 1.37
C LYS A 18 1.87 -5.23 1.51
N ARG A 19 1.36 -4.30 2.34
CA ARG A 19 2.05 -3.03 2.62
C ARG A 19 3.38 -3.23 3.33
N ARG A 20 3.47 -4.18 4.27
CA ARG A 20 4.73 -4.54 4.91
C ARG A 20 5.74 -5.09 3.91
N ALA A 21 5.29 -5.98 3.01
CA ALA A 21 6.14 -6.53 1.96
C ALA A 21 6.65 -5.44 1.00
N LEU A 22 5.79 -4.50 0.59
CA LEU A 22 6.18 -3.35 -0.21
C LEU A 22 7.23 -2.49 0.52
N ALA A 23 6.97 -2.14 1.79
CA ALA A 23 7.90 -1.34 2.58
C ALA A 23 9.26 -2.03 2.80
N GLU A 24 9.29 -3.36 2.83
CA GLU A 24 10.56 -4.12 2.86
C GLU A 24 11.27 -4.08 1.51
N ALA A 25 10.56 -4.27 0.40
CA ALA A 25 11.12 -4.19 -0.95
C ALA A 25 11.71 -2.80 -1.23
N GLU A 26 11.00 -1.73 -0.87
CA GLU A 26 11.47 -0.35 -1.02
C GLU A 26 12.70 -0.07 -0.16
N ARG A 27 12.73 -0.54 1.09
CA ARG A 27 13.93 -0.43 1.94
C ARG A 27 15.15 -1.12 1.33
N ARG A 28 14.99 -2.32 0.76
CA ARG A 28 16.07 -3.04 0.08
C ARG A 28 16.56 -2.27 -1.14
N LEU A 29 15.64 -1.70 -1.92
CA LEU A 29 15.96 -0.87 -3.08
C LEU A 29 16.74 0.39 -2.69
N ASP A 30 16.31 1.10 -1.65
CA ASP A 30 16.97 2.31 -1.16
C ASP A 30 18.38 1.99 -0.66
N ASN A 31 18.55 0.89 0.07
CA ASN A 31 19.88 0.43 0.50
C ASN A 31 20.80 0.12 -0.69
N ALA A 32 20.30 -0.53 -1.74
CA ALA A 32 21.09 -0.82 -2.95
C ALA A 32 21.48 0.47 -3.68
N ARG A 33 20.57 1.45 -3.79
CA ARG A 33 20.85 2.77 -4.37
C ARG A 33 21.88 3.55 -3.55
N ALA A 34 21.81 3.49 -2.22
CA ALA A 34 22.81 4.09 -1.35
C ALA A 34 24.19 3.45 -1.53
N GLN A 35 24.27 2.11 -1.65
CA GLN A 35 25.51 1.40 -1.95
C GLN A 35 26.10 1.79 -3.31
N ARG A 36 25.25 1.97 -4.33
CA ARG A 36 25.68 2.47 -5.65
C ARG A 36 26.28 3.87 -5.54
N ALA A 37 25.60 4.78 -4.85
CA ALA A 37 26.05 6.15 -4.68
C ALA A 37 27.39 6.22 -3.93
N ALA A 38 27.53 5.45 -2.86
CA ALA A 38 28.78 5.36 -2.10
C ALA A 38 29.94 4.83 -2.96
N LEU A 39 29.68 3.82 -3.81
CA LEU A 39 30.69 3.30 -4.74
C LEU A 39 31.08 4.35 -5.79
N ASP A 40 30.11 5.10 -6.33
CA ASP A 40 30.38 6.17 -7.29
C ASP A 40 31.24 7.29 -6.65
N GLU A 41 31.00 7.64 -5.39
CA GLU A 41 31.82 8.59 -4.62
C GLU A 41 33.24 8.05 -4.37
N GLU A 42 33.35 6.77 -3.97
CA GLU A 42 34.63 6.09 -3.76
C GLU A 42 35.48 6.11 -5.04
N MET A 43 34.87 5.81 -6.19
CA MET A 43 35.54 5.83 -7.49
C MET A 43 36.06 7.22 -7.86
N VAL A 44 35.35 8.29 -7.51
CA VAL A 44 35.79 9.68 -7.75
C VAL A 44 36.98 10.02 -6.86
N ALA A 45 36.92 9.65 -5.57
CA ALA A 45 38.02 9.85 -4.63
C ALA A 45 39.28 9.12 -5.08
N GLU A 46 39.15 7.86 -5.50
CA GLU A 46 40.28 7.05 -5.96
C GLU A 46 40.91 7.61 -7.24
N LYS A 47 40.08 8.11 -8.17
CA LYS A 47 40.57 8.81 -9.36
C LYS A 47 41.40 10.05 -9.00
N ALA A 48 40.93 10.84 -8.04
CA ALA A 48 41.63 12.04 -7.58
C ALA A 48 42.96 11.71 -6.90
N THR A 49 43.03 10.60 -6.15
CA THR A 49 44.26 10.10 -5.53
C THR A 49 45.25 9.62 -6.57
N ALA A 50 44.82 8.81 -7.54
CA ALA A 50 45.68 8.33 -8.62
C ALA A 50 46.26 9.47 -9.48
N ALA A 51 45.48 10.55 -9.69
CA ALA A 51 45.92 11.73 -10.42
C ALA A 51 47.05 12.52 -9.72
N LYS A 52 47.22 12.37 -8.40
CA LYS A 52 48.32 13.00 -7.63
C LYS A 52 49.66 12.27 -7.81
N GLY A 53 49.67 11.12 -8.48
CA GLY A 53 50.87 10.33 -8.78
C GLY A 53 51.31 9.41 -7.63
N GLY A 54 52.43 8.70 -7.85
CA GLY A 54 52.99 7.73 -6.90
C GLY A 54 52.48 6.29 -7.11
N GLU A 55 52.56 5.48 -6.06
CA GLU A 55 52.23 4.04 -6.09
C GLU A 55 50.77 3.77 -6.49
N GLY A 56 49.85 4.68 -6.15
CA GLY A 56 48.43 4.60 -6.51
C GLY A 56 48.14 4.69 -8.01
N ALA A 57 49.01 5.32 -8.82
CA ALA A 57 48.84 5.37 -10.27
C ALA A 57 49.01 3.98 -10.93
N TYR A 58 49.84 3.11 -10.34
CA TYR A 58 50.11 1.78 -10.87
C TYR A 58 48.97 0.78 -10.58
N THR A 59 48.28 0.93 -9.45
CA THR A 59 47.19 0.02 -9.03
C THR A 59 45.79 0.47 -9.47
N TYR A 60 45.63 1.75 -9.81
CA TYR A 60 44.35 2.35 -10.17
C TYR A 60 43.61 1.66 -11.31
N GLY A 61 44.33 1.17 -12.33
CA GLY A 61 43.73 0.45 -13.46
C GLY A 61 43.00 -0.83 -13.04
N ALA A 62 43.58 -1.60 -12.11
CA ALA A 62 42.97 -2.81 -11.58
C ALA A 62 41.76 -2.49 -10.69
N TYR A 63 41.88 -1.47 -9.84
CA TYR A 63 40.77 -0.96 -9.02
C TYR A 63 39.58 -0.56 -9.90
N LEU A 64 39.80 0.23 -10.95
CA LEU A 64 38.72 0.75 -11.80
C LEU A 64 37.94 -0.39 -12.47
N GLN A 65 38.61 -1.46 -12.89
CA GLN A 65 37.94 -2.63 -13.47
C GLN A 65 37.10 -3.39 -12.42
N ALA A 66 37.61 -3.56 -11.21
CA ALA A 66 36.86 -4.18 -10.12
C ALA A 66 35.65 -3.33 -9.71
N ALA A 67 35.83 -2.01 -9.58
CA ALA A 67 34.76 -1.07 -9.23
C ALA A 67 33.65 -1.04 -10.29
N LYS A 68 34.01 -1.04 -11.59
CA LYS A 68 33.02 -1.15 -12.68
C LYS A 68 32.18 -2.42 -12.59
N ARG A 69 32.81 -3.58 -12.40
CA ARG A 69 32.09 -4.85 -12.24
C ARG A 69 31.17 -4.85 -11.03
N ARG A 70 31.63 -4.27 -9.91
CA ARG A 70 30.81 -4.12 -8.69
C ARG A 70 29.62 -3.21 -8.94
N ARG A 71 29.81 -2.09 -9.65
CA ARG A 71 28.74 -1.17 -10.03
C ARG A 71 27.71 -1.85 -10.93
N GLU A 72 28.15 -2.57 -11.96
CA GLU A 72 27.26 -3.33 -12.84
C GLU A 72 26.42 -4.36 -12.07
N ALA A 73 27.04 -5.06 -11.11
CA ALA A 73 26.33 -6.01 -10.25
C ALA A 73 25.29 -5.32 -9.34
N ILE A 74 25.63 -4.17 -8.76
CA ILE A 74 24.69 -3.38 -7.95
C ILE A 74 23.54 -2.87 -8.82
N ASP A 75 23.83 -2.36 -10.01
CA ASP A 75 22.83 -1.83 -10.95
C ASP A 75 21.86 -2.91 -11.42
N ALA A 76 22.37 -4.12 -11.71
CA ALA A 76 21.54 -5.28 -12.01
C ALA A 76 20.65 -5.66 -10.82
N GLY A 77 21.20 -5.64 -9.60
CA GLY A 77 20.43 -5.87 -8.37
C GLY A 77 19.34 -4.81 -8.14
N ILE A 78 19.63 -3.53 -8.39
CA ILE A 78 18.66 -2.44 -8.33
C ILE A 78 17.52 -2.69 -9.31
N ALA A 79 17.81 -3.04 -10.56
CA ALA A 79 16.76 -3.31 -11.56
C ALA A 79 15.82 -4.44 -11.13
N VAL A 80 16.36 -5.51 -10.53
CA VAL A 80 15.55 -6.61 -9.97
C VAL A 80 14.69 -6.13 -8.81
N LEU A 81 15.25 -5.33 -7.89
CA LEU A 81 14.53 -4.79 -6.74
C LEU A 81 13.45 -3.77 -7.16
N GLU A 82 13.69 -2.97 -8.20
CA GLU A 82 12.71 -2.05 -8.77
C GLU A 82 11.51 -2.80 -9.32
N LYS A 83 11.75 -3.88 -10.06
CA LYS A 83 10.69 -4.76 -10.54
C LYS A 83 9.89 -5.37 -9.39
N ALA A 84 10.57 -5.92 -8.38
CA ALA A 84 9.92 -6.51 -7.22
C ALA A 84 9.10 -5.48 -6.42
N ALA A 85 9.60 -4.25 -6.26
CA ALA A 85 8.86 -3.16 -5.64
C ALA A 85 7.63 -2.77 -6.48
N GLY A 86 7.75 -2.75 -7.81
CA GLY A 86 6.62 -2.56 -8.72
C GLY A 86 5.53 -3.61 -8.52
N GLU A 87 5.89 -4.89 -8.58
CA GLU A 87 4.96 -6.01 -8.36
C GLU A 87 4.31 -5.94 -6.96
N ALA A 88 5.05 -5.53 -5.93
CA ALA A 88 4.51 -5.33 -4.59
C ALA A 88 3.53 -4.15 -4.51
N ARG A 89 3.75 -3.06 -5.25
CA ARG A 89 2.80 -1.93 -5.33
C ARG A 89 1.50 -2.36 -5.99
N ASP A 90 1.59 -3.13 -7.08
CA ASP A 90 0.41 -3.65 -7.77
C ASP A 90 -0.40 -4.57 -6.84
N ALA A 91 0.28 -5.45 -6.09
CA ALA A 91 -0.38 -6.32 -5.11
C ALA A 91 -1.06 -5.55 -3.98
N VAL A 92 -0.50 -4.42 -3.53
CA VAL A 92 -1.15 -3.53 -2.56
C VAL A 92 -2.38 -2.88 -3.17
N ALA A 93 -2.30 -2.41 -4.42
CA ALA A 93 -3.42 -1.78 -5.11
C ALA A 93 -4.59 -2.76 -5.31
N GLU A 94 -4.29 -4.00 -5.71
CA GLU A 94 -5.29 -5.06 -5.86
C GLU A 94 -5.97 -5.40 -4.52
N ALA A 95 -5.19 -5.62 -3.46
CA ALA A 95 -5.73 -5.92 -2.13
C ALA A 95 -6.61 -4.77 -1.59
N PHE A 96 -6.21 -3.52 -1.85
CA PHE A 96 -6.99 -2.35 -1.47
C PHE A 96 -8.32 -2.27 -2.23
N ALA A 97 -8.32 -2.52 -3.54
CA ALA A 97 -9.54 -2.53 -4.35
C ALA A 97 -10.53 -3.60 -3.87
N GLU A 98 -10.03 -4.80 -3.56
CA GLU A 98 -10.86 -5.91 -3.07
C GLU A 98 -11.42 -5.60 -1.67
N LEU A 99 -10.63 -5.03 -0.75
CA LEU A 99 -11.13 -4.55 0.55
C LEU A 99 -12.27 -3.53 0.36
N LYS A 100 -12.08 -2.54 -0.52
CA LYS A 100 -13.07 -1.49 -0.78
C LYS A 100 -14.40 -2.03 -1.28
N LYS A 101 -14.37 -3.08 -2.12
CA LYS A 101 -15.58 -3.76 -2.60
C LYS A 101 -16.41 -4.32 -1.45
N TYR A 102 -15.79 -4.95 -0.45
CA TYR A 102 -16.51 -5.45 0.73
C TYR A 102 -17.05 -4.33 1.61
N GLU A 103 -16.26 -3.27 1.83
CA GLU A 103 -16.70 -2.09 2.59
C GLU A 103 -17.93 -1.42 1.96
N ILE A 104 -17.91 -1.20 0.63
CA ILE A 104 -19.04 -0.62 -0.11
C ILE A 104 -20.26 -1.53 -0.02
N THR A 105 -20.07 -2.84 -0.18
CA THR A 105 -21.16 -3.82 -0.05
C THR A 105 -21.79 -3.75 1.34
N LYS A 106 -20.99 -3.59 2.39
CA LYS A 106 -21.47 -3.48 3.77
C LYS A 106 -22.27 -2.19 3.95
N ALA A 107 -21.70 -1.05 3.55
CA ALA A 107 -22.36 0.25 3.64
C ALA A 107 -23.70 0.28 2.90
N ASN A 108 -23.77 -0.34 1.71
CA ASN A 108 -25.02 -0.45 0.96
C ASN A 108 -26.08 -1.29 1.66
N ARG A 109 -25.70 -2.37 2.36
CA ARG A 109 -26.64 -3.19 3.14
C ARG A 109 -27.13 -2.44 4.38
N GLU A 110 -26.23 -1.82 5.12
CA GLU A 110 -26.58 -1.02 6.30
C GLU A 110 -27.52 0.14 5.94
N ARG A 111 -27.28 0.80 4.80
CA ARG A 111 -28.19 1.83 4.30
C ARG A 111 -29.59 1.29 3.99
N ARG A 112 -29.69 0.14 3.32
CA ARG A 112 -31.00 -0.49 3.03
C ARG A 112 -31.73 -0.90 4.31
N GLU A 113 -31.02 -1.50 5.26
CA GLU A 113 -31.58 -1.91 6.55
C GLU A 113 -32.13 -0.68 7.33
N MET A 114 -31.41 0.45 7.29
CA MET A 114 -31.85 1.70 7.89
C MET A 114 -33.07 2.31 7.16
N GLU A 115 -33.05 2.32 5.81
CA GLU A 115 -34.18 2.81 5.01
C GLU A 115 -35.45 1.97 5.26
N GLU A 116 -35.33 0.65 5.40
CA GLU A 116 -36.45 -0.24 5.74
C GLU A 116 -36.95 -0.03 7.18
N ALA A 117 -36.05 0.16 8.14
CA ALA A 117 -36.42 0.43 9.53
C ALA A 117 -37.18 1.75 9.66
N ASN A 118 -36.68 2.82 9.04
CA ASN A 118 -37.33 4.13 9.03
C ASN A 118 -38.71 4.07 8.36
N ARG A 119 -38.85 3.28 7.29
CA ARG A 119 -40.14 3.09 6.63
C ARG A 119 -41.17 2.42 7.55
N ARG A 120 -40.76 1.33 8.23
CA ARG A 120 -41.64 0.63 9.19
C ARG A 120 -42.04 1.51 10.36
N GLU A 121 -41.11 2.33 10.86
CA GLU A 121 -41.39 3.28 11.93
C GLU A 121 -42.41 4.35 11.47
N GLN A 122 -42.25 4.90 10.27
CA GLN A 122 -43.19 5.86 9.71
C GLN A 122 -44.60 5.26 9.52
N GLU A 123 -44.69 4.05 8.96
CA GLU A 123 -45.97 3.33 8.80
C GLU A 123 -46.69 3.14 10.15
N LEU A 124 -45.95 2.80 11.20
CA LEU A 124 -46.50 2.60 12.55
C LEU A 124 -46.96 3.92 13.20
N LEU A 125 -46.21 5.01 13.02
CA LEU A 125 -46.60 6.34 13.47
C LEU A 125 -47.86 6.86 12.76
N ASP A 126 -47.96 6.62 11.45
CA ASP A 126 -49.11 7.00 10.64
C ASP A 126 -50.38 6.23 11.09
N GLU A 127 -50.26 4.91 11.33
CA GLU A 127 -51.35 4.09 11.87
C GLU A 127 -51.84 4.58 13.25
N MET A 128 -50.90 4.92 14.14
CA MET A 128 -51.23 5.51 15.45
C MET A 128 -51.94 6.86 15.32
N GLY A 129 -51.48 7.72 14.41
CA GLY A 129 -52.11 9.01 14.13
C GLY A 129 -53.56 8.85 13.65
N LEU A 130 -53.80 7.91 12.73
CA LEU A 130 -55.15 7.58 12.24
C LEU A 130 -56.04 6.97 13.34
N ALA A 131 -55.50 6.13 14.22
CA ALA A 131 -56.24 5.58 15.35
C ALA A 131 -56.66 6.65 16.37
N MET A 132 -55.74 7.57 16.70
CA MET A 132 -56.02 8.71 17.60
C MET A 132 -57.07 9.66 17.01
N HIS A 133 -56.95 10.00 15.72
CA HIS A 133 -57.93 10.86 15.07
C HIS A 133 -59.33 10.25 15.04
N ARG A 134 -59.44 8.94 14.77
CA ARG A 134 -60.73 8.21 14.81
C ARG A 134 -61.37 8.19 16.19
N ARG A 135 -60.58 8.07 17.27
CA ARG A 135 -61.10 8.17 18.64
C ARG A 135 -61.65 9.57 18.93
N ASN A 136 -60.90 10.62 18.62
CA ASN A 136 -61.35 11.99 18.89
C ASN A 136 -62.59 12.41 18.06
N ASN A 137 -62.75 11.89 16.83
CA ASN A 137 -63.93 12.18 16.01
C ASN A 137 -65.15 11.30 16.33
N GLY A 138 -65.00 10.25 17.14
CA GLY A 138 -66.09 9.35 17.55
C GLY A 138 -66.75 9.70 18.89
N GLU A 139 -66.25 10.73 19.58
CA GLU A 139 -66.76 11.22 20.88
C GLU A 139 -67.61 12.51 20.75
N GLY A 140 -68.16 12.80 19.56
CA GLY A 140 -69.14 13.88 19.34
C GLY A 140 -70.52 13.35 19.01
#